data_AF-A0A6G2QGT1-F1
#
_entry.id   AF-A0A6G2QGT1-F1
#
_cell.length_a   1.000
_cell.length_b   1.000
_cell.length_c   1.000
_cell.angle_alpha   90.00
_cell.angle_beta   90.00
_cell.angle_gamma   90.00
#
_symmetry.space_group_name_H-M   'P 1'
#
loop_
_entity.id
_entity.type
_entity.pdbx_description
1 polymer ?
#
loop_
_entity_poly.entity_id
_entity_poly.type
_entity_poly.pdbx_seq_one_letter_code
_entity_poly.pdbx_strand_id
1 'polypeptide(L)'
;GRLEEAQATLGELLERVRAVQDINGRARIAHRLGVVEHRLGRTEAARERLLEALECHERLRDERTGAQARLDLAEVLVELGDRHQAARHLGRALPSFVEFGMTGAAGRARELLRTVGPV
;
A
#
# COMPACT_ATOMS: atom_id res chain seq x y z
N GLY A 1 18.94 -10.71 -6.43
CA GLY A 1 18.24 -11.77 -5.66
C GLY A 1 16.83 -11.93 -6.19
N ARG A 2 16.05 -12.84 -5.58
CA ARG A 2 14.66 -13.11 -6.00
C ARG A 2 13.75 -11.88 -5.93
N LEU A 3 14.06 -10.90 -5.08
CA LEU A 3 13.28 -9.66 -4.95
C LEU A 3 13.58 -8.70 -6.09
N GLU A 4 14.82 -8.61 -6.54
CA GLU A 4 15.23 -7.77 -7.68
C GLU A 4 14.67 -8.31 -9.00
N GLU A 5 14.63 -9.64 -9.16
CA GLU A 5 13.94 -10.28 -10.30
C GLU A 5 12.42 -10.02 -10.28
N ALA A 6 11.81 -10.11 -9.09
CA ALA A 6 10.39 -9.77 -8.93
C ALA A 6 10.12 -8.30 -9.22
N GLN A 7 11.02 -7.40 -8.80
CA GLN A 7 10.93 -5.97 -9.04
C GLN A 7 10.97 -5.67 -10.55
N ALA A 8 11.93 -6.24 -11.28
CA ALA A 8 12.03 -6.08 -12.73
C ALA A 8 10.78 -6.62 -13.44
N THR A 9 10.34 -7.84 -13.10
CA THR A 9 9.16 -8.47 -13.70
C THR A 9 7.88 -7.67 -13.46
N LEU A 10 7.67 -7.21 -12.22
CA LEU A 10 6.50 -6.40 -11.86
C LEU A 10 6.55 -5.02 -12.52
N GLY A 11 7.72 -4.42 -12.67
CA GLY A 11 7.91 -3.16 -13.40
C GLY A 11 7.49 -3.27 -14.86
N GLU A 12 7.96 -4.31 -15.56
CA GLU A 12 7.55 -4.56 -16.95
C GLU A 12 6.06 -4.83 -17.09
N LEU A 13 5.48 -5.61 -16.18
CA LEU A 13 4.04 -5.87 -16.17
C LEU A 13 3.23 -4.60 -15.92
N LEU A 14 3.71 -3.70 -15.05
CA LEU A 14 3.05 -2.43 -14.76
C LEU A 14 2.93 -1.57 -16.01
N GLU A 15 4.00 -1.47 -16.81
CA GLU A 15 3.99 -0.72 -18.07
C GLU A 15 3.01 -1.34 -19.08
N ARG A 16 2.93 -2.67 -19.15
CA ARG A 16 1.96 -3.35 -20.03
C ARG A 16 0.52 -3.09 -19.63
N VAL A 17 0.18 -3.18 -18.34
CA VAL A 17 -1.20 -2.92 -17.88
C VAL A 17 -1.57 -1.44 -18.00
N ARG A 18 -0.61 -0.52 -17.89
CA ARG A 18 -0.80 0.91 -18.19
C ARG A 18 -1.15 1.12 -19.67
N ALA A 19 -0.43 0.46 -20.58
CA ALA A 19 -0.64 0.58 -22.02
C ALA A 19 -2.04 0.12 -22.46
N VAL A 20 -2.58 -0.92 -21.83
CA VAL A 20 -3.93 -1.44 -22.12
C VAL A 20 -5.03 -0.85 -21.23
N GLN A 21 -4.70 0.17 -20.42
CA GLN A 21 -5.62 0.84 -19.49
C GLN A 21 -6.35 -0.09 -18.50
N ASP A 22 -5.74 -1.22 -18.14
CA ASP A 22 -6.28 -2.15 -17.13
C ASP A 22 -6.01 -1.60 -15.72
N ILE A 23 -7.01 -0.92 -15.19
CA ILE A 23 -6.93 -0.32 -13.86
C ILE A 23 -6.87 -1.36 -12.72
N ASN A 24 -7.47 -2.54 -12.90
CA ASN A 24 -7.43 -3.60 -11.89
C ASN A 24 -6.04 -4.24 -11.84
N GLY A 25 -5.48 -4.57 -13.01
CA GLY A 25 -4.11 -5.02 -13.16
C GLY A 25 -3.12 -3.99 -12.60
N ARG A 26 -3.31 -2.71 -12.93
CA ARG A 26 -2.48 -1.60 -12.41
C ARG A 26 -2.50 -1.54 -10.88
N ALA A 27 -3.68 -1.59 -10.26
CA ALA A 27 -3.81 -1.58 -8.80
C ALA A 27 -3.00 -2.71 -8.14
N ARG A 28 -3.20 -3.93 -8.61
CA ARG A 28 -2.59 -5.14 -8.04
C ARG A 28 -1.08 -5.19 -8.23
N ILE A 29 -0.61 -4.80 -9.42
CA ILE A 29 0.84 -4.81 -9.74
C ILE A 29 1.55 -3.69 -9.00
N ALA A 30 0.98 -2.48 -8.98
CA ALA A 30 1.56 -1.34 -8.25
C ALA A 30 1.66 -1.65 -6.75
N HIS A 31 0.62 -2.24 -6.14
CA HIS A 31 0.66 -2.64 -4.72
C HIS A 31 1.79 -3.65 -4.46
N ARG A 32 1.86 -4.72 -5.26
CA ARG A 32 2.91 -5.74 -5.12
C ARG A 32 4.31 -5.17 -5.31
N LEU A 33 4.48 -4.30 -6.30
CA LEU A 33 5.75 -3.64 -6.55
C LEU A 33 6.14 -2.76 -5.36
N GLY A 34 5.20 -2.00 -4.79
CA GLY A 34 5.44 -1.22 -3.57
C GLY A 34 5.95 -2.06 -2.39
N VAL A 35 5.33 -3.22 -2.14
CA VAL A 35 5.79 -4.17 -1.10
C VAL A 35 7.18 -4.74 -1.42
N VAL A 36 7.49 -5.01 -2.69
CA VAL A 36 8.82 -5.49 -3.11
C VAL A 36 9.88 -4.42 -2.94
N GLU A 37 9.62 -3.17 -3.36
CA GLU A 37 10.54 -2.05 -3.18
C GLU A 37 10.81 -1.79 -1.69
N HIS A 38 9.79 -1.90 -0.84
CA HIS A 38 9.93 -1.76 0.61
C HIS A 38 10.88 -2.83 1.18
N ARG A 39 10.69 -4.10 0.78
CA ARG A 39 11.57 -5.21 1.19
C ARG A 39 13.01 -5.08 0.65
N LEU A 40 13.20 -4.34 -0.43
CA LEU A 40 14.51 -4.01 -0.98
C LEU A 40 15.15 -2.78 -0.30
N GLY A 41 14.48 -2.16 0.68
CA GLY A 41 14.94 -0.95 1.36
C GLY A 41 14.81 0.33 0.53
N ARG A 42 14.02 0.29 -0.56
CA ARG A 42 13.76 1.43 -1.46
C ARG A 42 12.47 2.13 -1.04
N THR A 43 12.49 2.72 0.15
CA THR A 43 11.30 3.16 0.88
C THR A 43 10.52 4.25 0.13
N GLU A 44 11.19 5.17 -0.56
CA GLU A 44 10.57 6.22 -1.38
C GLU A 44 9.87 5.65 -2.61
N ALA A 45 10.51 4.69 -3.30
CA ALA A 45 9.89 3.99 -4.41
C ALA A 45 8.67 3.18 -3.95
N ALA A 46 8.75 2.54 -2.77
CA ALA A 46 7.62 1.86 -2.18
C ALA A 46 6.42 2.80 -1.94
N ARG A 47 6.68 3.99 -1.38
CA ARG A 47 5.67 5.03 -1.16
C ARG A 47 4.97 5.42 -2.46
N GLU A 48 5.73 5.68 -3.52
CA GLU A 48 5.16 6.06 -4.82
C GLU A 48 4.26 4.96 -5.40
N ARG A 49 4.69 3.70 -5.35
CA ARG A 49 3.92 2.58 -5.91
C ARG A 49 2.67 2.25 -5.11
N LEU A 50 2.74 2.39 -3.79
CA LEU A 50 1.57 2.23 -2.92
C LEU A 50 0.56 3.36 -3.11
N LEU A 51 1.01 4.61 -3.32
CA LEU A 51 0.13 5.73 -3.67
C LEU A 51 -0.57 5.51 -5.02
N GLU A 52 0.17 5.04 -6.04
CA GLU A 52 -0.43 4.67 -7.33
C GLU A 52 -1.49 3.58 -7.17
N ALA A 53 -1.20 2.53 -6.39
CA ALA A 53 -2.16 1.47 -6.11
C ALA A 53 -3.43 2.01 -5.45
N LEU A 54 -3.28 2.92 -4.48
CA LEU A 54 -4.41 3.55 -3.80
C LEU A 54 -5.28 4.37 -4.75
N GLU A 55 -4.69 5.16 -5.63
CA GLU A 55 -5.44 5.90 -6.66
C GLU A 55 -6.29 4.95 -7.52
N CYS A 56 -5.73 3.78 -7.88
CA CYS A 56 -6.47 2.77 -8.63
C CYS A 56 -7.63 2.17 -7.81
N HIS A 57 -7.38 1.80 -6.55
CA HIS A 57 -8.40 1.22 -5.68
C HIS A 57 -9.54 2.21 -5.40
N GLU A 58 -9.24 3.50 -5.27
CA GLU A 58 -10.25 4.56 -5.10
C GLU A 58 -11.12 4.69 -6.36
N ARG A 59 -10.53 4.65 -7.56
CA ARG A 59 -11.28 4.63 -8.83
C ARG A 59 -12.14 3.37 -8.99
N LEU A 60 -11.66 2.24 -8.48
CA LEU A 60 -12.36 0.96 -8.50
C LEU A 60 -13.42 0.83 -7.40
N ARG A 61 -13.43 1.73 -6.41
CA ARG A 61 -14.21 1.61 -5.16
C ARG A 61 -13.94 0.28 -4.43
N ASP A 62 -12.69 -0.20 -4.49
CA ASP A 62 -12.22 -1.40 -3.79
C ASP A 62 -11.69 -1.03 -2.40
N GLU A 63 -12.60 -0.83 -1.45
CA GLU A 63 -12.24 -0.43 -0.08
C GLU A 63 -11.49 -1.52 0.68
N ARG A 64 -11.78 -2.79 0.43
CA ARG A 64 -11.12 -3.90 1.13
C ARG A 64 -9.64 -3.95 0.80
N THR A 65 -9.29 -3.95 -0.49
CA THR A 65 -7.89 -4.00 -0.92
C THR A 65 -7.22 -2.66 -0.73
N GLY A 66 -7.93 -1.56 -0.96
CA GLY A 66 -7.47 -0.20 -0.66
C GLY A 66 -7.06 -0.03 0.80
N ALA A 67 -7.77 -0.63 1.76
CA ALA A 67 -7.39 -0.59 3.17
C ALA A 67 -6.05 -1.28 3.45
N GLN A 68 -5.75 -2.41 2.79
CA GLN A 68 -4.45 -3.07 2.93
C GLN A 68 -3.32 -2.20 2.36
N ALA A 69 -3.52 -1.61 1.19
CA ALA A 69 -2.54 -0.68 0.61
C ALA A 69 -2.32 0.55 1.49
N ARG A 70 -3.34 1.04 2.20
CA ARG A 70 -3.22 2.13 3.19
C ARG A 70 -2.38 1.71 4.41
N LEU A 71 -2.54 0.48 4.90
CA LEU A 71 -1.73 -0.05 6.00
C LEU A 71 -0.26 -0.18 5.58
N ASP A 72 0.01 -0.78 4.43
CA ASP A 72 1.38 -0.96 3.94
C ASP A 72 2.05 0.42 3.67
N LEU A 73 1.29 1.39 3.15
CA LEU A 73 1.78 2.76 2.96
C LEU A 73 2.07 3.43 4.31
N ALA A 74 1.24 3.21 5.33
CA ALA A 74 1.49 3.78 6.66
C ALA A 74 2.80 3.25 7.26
N GLU A 75 3.11 1.95 7.09
CA GLU A 75 4.38 1.36 7.53
C GLU A 75 5.58 2.03 6.85
N VAL A 76 5.51 2.19 5.53
CA VAL A 76 6.52 2.91 4.74
C VAL A 76 6.67 4.36 5.19
N LEU A 77 5.57 5.06 5.45
CA LEU A 77 5.59 6.45 5.91
C LEU A 77 6.22 6.60 7.30
N VAL A 78 6.03 5.63 8.20
CA VAL A 78 6.70 5.62 9.51
C VAL A 78 8.21 5.51 9.36
N GLU A 79 8.69 4.66 8.47
CA GLU A 79 10.12 4.54 8.17
C GLU A 79 10.70 5.82 7.56
N LEU A 80 9.91 6.53 6.75
CA LEU A 80 10.27 7.85 6.21
C LEU A 80 10.13 8.99 7.23
N GLY A 81 9.64 8.72 8.45
CA GLY A 81 9.42 9.72 9.49
C GLY A 81 8.13 10.56 9.35
N ASP A 82 7.29 10.30 8.35
CA ASP A 82 6.02 11.00 8.12
C ASP A 82 4.87 10.37 8.94
N ARG A 83 4.99 10.53 10.27
CA ARG A 83 4.03 9.98 11.23
C ARG A 83 2.61 10.53 11.05
N HIS A 84 2.48 11.79 10.64
CA HIS A 84 1.17 12.43 10.47
C HIS A 84 0.39 11.79 9.32
N GLN A 85 1.01 11.60 8.16
CA GLN A 85 0.34 10.92 7.05
C GLN A 85 0.13 9.44 7.33
N ALA A 86 1.05 8.77 8.03
CA ALA A 86 0.86 7.40 8.46
C ALA A 86 -0.42 7.25 9.32
N ALA A 87 -0.59 8.10 10.34
CA ALA A 87 -1.78 8.10 11.18
C ALA A 87 -3.06 8.33 10.37
N ARG A 88 -3.03 9.25 9.38
CA ARG A 88 -4.17 9.51 8.49
C ARG A 88 -4.55 8.29 7.65
N HIS A 89 -3.58 7.60 7.07
CA HIS A 89 -3.84 6.39 6.29
C HIS A 89 -4.39 5.24 7.16
N LEU A 90 -3.86 5.07 8.38
CA LEU A 90 -4.37 4.11 9.36
C LEU A 90 -5.82 4.41 9.77
N GLY A 91 -6.13 5.68 10.05
CA GLY A 91 -7.48 6.12 10.39
C GLY A 91 -8.50 5.83 9.28
N ARG A 92 -8.09 5.92 8.01
CA ARG A 92 -8.93 5.54 6.86
C ARG A 92 -9.03 4.02 6.64
N ALA A 93 -8.00 3.24 7.01
CA ALA A 93 -7.99 1.79 6.80
C ALA A 93 -8.78 1.02 7.87
N LEU A 94 -8.77 1.51 9.11
CA LEU A 94 -9.38 0.84 10.26
C LEU A 94 -10.87 0.50 10.08
N PRO A 95 -11.74 1.42 9.60
CA PRO A 95 -13.16 1.11 9.40
C PRO A 95 -13.36 -0.06 8.45
N SER A 96 -12.63 -0.09 7.33
CA SER A 96 -12.71 -1.17 6.35
C SER A 96 -12.24 -2.51 6.94
N PHE A 97 -11.16 -2.51 7.72
CA PHE A 97 -10.71 -3.76 8.37
C PHE A 97 -11.73 -4.31 9.36
N VAL A 98 -12.45 -3.43 10.08
CA VAL A 98 -13.53 -3.85 10.97
C VAL A 98 -14.72 -4.38 10.16
N GLU A 99 -15.15 -3.65 9.14
CA GLU A 99 -16.28 -4.00 8.26
C GLU A 99 -16.07 -5.37 7.59
N PHE A 100 -14.87 -5.64 7.08
CA PHE A 100 -14.54 -6.90 6.39
C PHE A 100 -14.00 -8.00 7.31
N GLY A 101 -14.05 -7.82 8.64
CA GLY A 101 -13.61 -8.83 9.61
C GLY A 101 -12.10 -9.14 9.57
N MET A 102 -11.28 -8.21 9.07
CA MET A 102 -9.82 -8.35 8.95
C MET A 102 -9.13 -8.03 10.28
N THR A 103 -9.40 -8.85 11.30
CA THR A 103 -8.97 -8.63 12.69
C THR A 103 -7.45 -8.48 12.86
N GLY A 104 -6.66 -9.27 12.13
CA GLY A 104 -5.19 -9.18 12.15
C GLY A 104 -4.68 -7.84 11.60
N ALA A 105 -5.24 -7.38 10.49
CA ALA A 105 -4.89 -6.08 9.89
C ALA A 105 -5.35 -4.91 10.77
N ALA A 106 -6.55 -5.01 11.38
CA ALA A 106 -7.02 -4.04 12.36
C ALA A 106 -6.12 -3.99 13.61
N GLY A 107 -5.60 -5.13 14.07
CA GLY A 107 -4.64 -5.21 15.18
C GLY A 107 -3.35 -4.47 14.86
N ARG A 108 -2.72 -4.79 13.72
CA ARG A 108 -1.51 -4.10 13.23
C ARG A 108 -1.72 -2.60 13.07
N ALA A 109 -2.84 -2.20 12.46
CA ALA A 109 -3.16 -0.79 12.25
C ALA A 109 -3.30 -0.03 13.58
N ARG A 110 -3.96 -0.62 14.59
CA ARG A 110 -4.08 -0.02 15.93
C ARG A 110 -2.75 0.06 16.65
N GLU A 111 -1.92 -0.97 16.53
CA GLU A 111 -0.59 -0.98 17.12
C GLU A 111 0.28 0.12 16.53
N LEU A 112 0.32 0.23 15.19
CA LEU A 112 1.06 1.28 14.52
C LEU A 112 0.52 2.67 14.88
N LEU A 113 -0.79 2.83 15.01
CA LEU A 113 -1.39 4.11 15.42
C LEU A 113 -0.91 4.57 16.81
N ARG A 114 -0.65 3.63 17.74
CA ARG A 114 -0.09 3.97 19.06
C ARG A 114 1.34 4.48 18.98
N THR A 115 2.11 4.06 17.99
CA THR A 115 3.51 4.49 17.84
C THR A 115 3.63 5.84 17.13
N VAL A 116 2.72 6.15 16.21
CA VAL A 116 2.72 7.41 15.44
C VAL A 116 1.93 8.54 16.10
N GLY A 117 1.01 8.22 17.01
CA GLY A 117 0.10 9.17 17.64
C GLY A 117 -1.20 9.37 16.84
N PRO A 118 -2.26 9.90 17.47
CA PRO A 118 -3.51 10.19 16.78
C PRO A 118 -3.33 11.31 15.74
N VAL A 119 -4.22 11.34 14.74
CA VAL A 119 -4.35 12.41 13.74
C VAL A 119 -4.99 13.64 14.36
#